data_AF-A0A2I0VCC1-F1
#
_entry.id   AF-A0A2I0VCC1-F1
#
_cell.length_a   1.000
_cell.length_b   1.000
_cell.length_c   1.000
_cell.angle_alpha   90.00
_cell.angle_beta   90.00
_cell.angle_gamma   90.00
#
_symmetry.space_group_name_H-M   'P 1'
#
loop_
_entity.id
_entity.type
_entity.pdbx_description
1 polymer ?
#
loop_
_entity_poly.entity_id
_entity_poly.type
_entity_poly.pdbx_seq_one_letter_code
_entity_poly.pdbx_strand_id
1 'polypeptide(L)'
;MADPKVDHGFAYNEQGEIDIFLSPFYELDWEYNVTVERYVNRIVYCLTGTIELQRPRTLWTLIGRPPASSTPASSPATSLLGITCLIVASLSVPTILLR
;
A
#
# COMPACT_ATOMS: atom_id res chain seq x y z
N MET A 1 -12.11 0.94 -20.79
CA MET A 1 -11.41 2.17 -21.24
C MET A 1 -12.01 3.35 -20.50
N ALA A 2 -11.19 4.15 -19.83
CA ALA A 2 -11.63 5.40 -19.22
C ALA A 2 -12.03 6.41 -20.30
N ASP A 3 -12.88 7.39 -19.95
CA ASP A 3 -13.27 8.47 -20.87
C ASP A 3 -12.01 9.27 -21.30
N PRO A 4 -11.67 9.34 -22.60
CA PRO A 4 -10.51 10.08 -23.09
C PRO A 4 -10.56 11.59 -22.78
N LYS A 5 -11.72 12.12 -22.37
CA LYS A 5 -11.86 13.51 -21.90
C LYS A 5 -11.38 13.72 -20.46
N VAL A 6 -11.25 12.64 -19.70
CA VAL A 6 -10.79 12.57 -18.30
C VAL A 6 -9.39 11.96 -18.22
N ASP A 7 -8.97 11.26 -19.27
CA ASP A 7 -7.64 10.69 -19.35
C ASP A 7 -6.62 11.77 -19.74
N HIS A 8 -5.99 12.36 -18.74
CA HIS A 8 -4.99 13.44 -18.87
C HIS A 8 -3.65 12.94 -19.45
N GLY A 9 -3.71 12.01 -20.41
CA GLY A 9 -2.58 11.39 -21.06
C GLY A 9 -1.96 10.23 -20.28
N PHE A 10 -2.65 9.65 -19.30
CA PHE A 10 -2.13 8.45 -18.64
C PHE A 10 -2.42 7.22 -19.49
N ALA A 11 -1.48 6.29 -19.57
CA ALA A 11 -1.78 4.96 -20.06
C ALA A 11 -2.26 4.10 -18.90
N TYR A 12 -3.26 3.25 -19.16
CA TYR A 12 -3.78 2.31 -18.18
C TYR A 12 -3.60 0.88 -18.67
N ASN A 13 -3.24 -0.02 -17.76
CA ASN A 13 -3.17 -1.45 -18.04
C ASN A 13 -4.58 -2.08 -18.08
N GLU A 14 -4.63 -3.38 -18.36
CA GLU A 14 -5.89 -4.13 -18.43
C GLU A 14 -6.65 -4.16 -17.08
N GLN A 15 -5.95 -3.91 -15.98
CA GLN A 15 -6.49 -3.83 -14.61
C GLN A 15 -7.01 -2.43 -14.26
N GLY A 16 -6.82 -1.44 -15.14
CA GLY A 16 -7.21 -0.05 -14.90
C GLY A 16 -6.24 0.71 -13.98
N GLU A 17 -5.04 0.19 -13.77
CA GLU A 17 -3.96 0.87 -13.05
C GLU A 17 -3.09 1.65 -14.04
N ILE A 18 -2.34 2.64 -13.55
CA ILE A 18 -1.44 3.43 -14.40
C ILE A 18 -0.31 2.53 -14.90
N ASP A 19 -0.22 2.38 -16.21
CA ASP A 19 0.91 1.74 -16.87
C ASP A 19 2.03 2.76 -17.05
N ILE A 20 3.04 2.67 -16.21
CA ILE A 20 4.19 3.59 -16.22
C ILE A 20 4.98 3.46 -17.53
N PHE A 21 5.11 2.26 -18.10
CA PHE A 21 5.92 2.05 -19.31
C PHE A 21 5.27 2.63 -20.56
N LEU A 22 3.94 2.65 -20.59
CA LEU A 22 3.15 3.27 -21.66
C LEU A 22 2.81 4.73 -21.36
N SER A 23 3.15 5.20 -20.16
CA SER A 23 2.90 6.57 -19.74
C SER A 23 3.83 7.54 -20.51
N PRO A 24 3.35 8.73 -20.89
CA PRO A 24 4.18 9.76 -21.50
C PRO A 24 5.28 10.29 -20.57
N PHE A 25 5.28 9.91 -19.28
CA PHE A 25 6.36 10.24 -18.36
C PHE A 25 7.57 9.29 -18.47
N TYR A 26 7.41 8.14 -19.15
CA TYR A 26 8.47 7.17 -19.36
C TYR A 26 9.12 7.39 -20.73
N GLU A 27 10.42 7.67 -20.73
CA GLU A 27 11.24 7.77 -21.93
C GLU A 27 12.15 6.55 -22.03
N LEU A 28 11.96 5.76 -23.10
CA LEU A 28 12.75 4.57 -23.42
C LEU A 28 14.23 4.90 -23.72
N ASP A 29 14.48 6.12 -24.19
CA ASP A 29 15.78 6.67 -24.57
C ASP A 29 16.47 7.43 -23.41
N TRP A 30 15.92 7.33 -22.19
CA TRP A 30 16.54 7.92 -21.01
C TRP A 30 17.96 7.35 -20.82
N GLU A 31 18.94 8.25 -20.85
CA GLU A 31 20.35 7.91 -20.81
C GLU A 31 20.68 7.09 -19.55
N TYR A 32 21.26 5.91 -19.73
CA TYR A 32 21.53 4.93 -18.67
C TYR A 32 22.48 5.47 -17.57
N ASN A 33 23.19 6.58 -17.85
CA ASN A 33 24.11 7.23 -16.92
C ASN A 33 23.46 8.30 -16.02
N VAL A 34 22.13 8.37 -16.03
CA VAL A 34 21.41 9.36 -15.22
C VAL A 34 20.94 8.71 -13.91
N THR A 35 21.18 9.40 -12.79
CA THR A 35 20.78 8.90 -11.47
C THR A 35 19.27 8.80 -11.34
N VAL A 36 18.80 7.81 -10.55
CA VAL A 36 17.38 7.66 -10.20
C VAL A 36 16.80 8.97 -9.66
N GLU A 37 17.57 9.71 -8.86
CA GLU A 37 17.16 11.00 -8.32
C GLU A 37 16.85 12.03 -9.42
N ARG A 38 17.68 12.13 -10.46
CA ARG A 38 17.44 13.06 -11.57
C ARG A 38 16.19 12.65 -12.36
N TYR A 39 15.97 11.35 -12.55
CA TYR A 39 14.76 10.83 -13.19
C TYR A 39 13.52 11.19 -12.36
N VAL A 40 13.53 10.90 -11.06
CA VAL A 40 12.43 11.23 -10.14
C VAL A 40 12.14 12.73 -10.14
N ASN A 41 13.17 13.58 -9.97
CA ASN A 41 13.01 15.04 -9.98
C ASN A 41 12.36 15.55 -11.27
N ARG A 42 12.67 14.93 -12.41
CA ARG A 42 12.07 15.28 -13.70
C ARG A 42 10.61 14.86 -13.77
N ILE A 43 10.29 13.61 -13.48
CA ILE A 43 8.92 13.12 -13.61
C ILE A 43 8.00 13.76 -12.56
N VAL A 44 8.51 14.09 -11.37
CA VAL A 44 7.74 14.73 -10.30
C VAL A 44 7.11 16.03 -10.79
N TYR A 45 7.85 16.87 -11.52
CA TYR A 45 7.30 18.12 -12.07
C TYR A 45 6.08 17.87 -12.97
N CYS A 46 6.18 16.90 -13.88
CA CYS A 46 5.09 16.54 -14.79
C CYS A 46 3.92 15.87 -14.05
N LEU A 47 4.23 15.02 -13.07
CA LEU A 47 3.23 14.32 -12.27
C LEU A 47 2.40 15.29 -11.44
N THR A 48 3.05 16.27 -10.79
CA THR A 48 2.37 17.27 -9.95
C THR A 48 1.35 18.08 -10.75
N GLY A 49 1.71 18.55 -11.95
CA GLY A 49 0.77 19.28 -12.80
C GLY A 49 -0.45 18.44 -13.20
N THR A 50 -0.22 17.16 -13.49
CA THR A 50 -1.29 16.24 -13.91
C THR A 50 -2.19 15.84 -12.73
N ILE A 51 -1.63 15.64 -11.54
CA ILE A 51 -2.39 15.39 -10.31
C ILE A 51 -3.29 16.58 -9.97
N GLU A 52 -2.80 17.81 -10.08
CA GLU A 52 -3.63 19.00 -9.82
C GLU A 52 -4.74 19.17 -10.86
N LEU A 53 -4.52 18.76 -12.11
CA LEU A 53 -5.57 18.71 -13.14
C LEU A 53 -6.64 17.66 -12.83
N GLN A 54 -6.23 16.49 -12.34
CA GLN A 54 -7.12 15.39 -11.95
C GLN A 54 -7.83 15.62 -10.63
N ARG A 55 -7.30 16.52 -9.79
CA ARG A 55 -7.86 16.77 -8.48
C ARG A 55 -9.31 17.25 -8.63
N PRO A 56 -10.28 16.59 -8.00
CA PRO A 56 -11.67 17.04 -8.03
C PRO A 56 -11.73 18.48 -7.50
N ARG A 57 -12.20 19.41 -8.34
CA ARG A 57 -12.43 20.81 -7.93
C ARG A 57 -13.66 20.97 -7.05
N THR A 58 -14.47 19.92 -6.94
CA THR A 58 -15.64 19.87 -6.08
C THR A 58 -15.19 19.84 -4.62
N LEU A 59 -15.89 20.61 -3.77
CA LEU A 59 -15.67 20.60 -2.33
C LEU A 59 -15.95 19.18 -1.81
N TRP A 60 -14.94 18.55 -1.20
CA TRP A 60 -15.11 17.27 -0.54
C TRP A 60 -16.13 17.42 0.57
N THR A 61 -17.30 16.81 0.40
CA THR A 61 -18.33 16.78 1.43
C THR A 61 -18.21 15.46 2.17
N LEU A 62 -17.98 15.54 3.48
CA LEU A 62 -17.98 14.37 4.34
C LEU A 62 -19.43 13.92 4.50
N ILE A 63 -19.85 12.89 3.75
CA ILE A 63 -21.24 12.40 3.72
C ILE A 63 -21.67 11.75 5.06
N GLY A 64 -20.71 11.56 5.98
CA GLY A 64 -20.95 11.07 7.34
C GLY A 64 -20.03 9.90 7.68
N ARG A 65 -20.18 9.38 8.90
CA ARG A 65 -19.44 8.19 9.33
C ARG A 65 -20.08 6.95 8.70
N PRO A 66 -19.31 6.05 8.08
CA PRO A 66 -19.81 4.72 7.74
C PRO A 66 -20.43 4.08 8.98
N PRO A 67 -21.55 3.33 8.86
CA PRO A 67 -22.07 2.56 9.98
C PRO A 67 -20.96 1.69 10.55
N ALA A 68 -20.87 1.61 11.88
CA ALA A 68 -19.86 0.80 12.54
C ALA A 68 -19.92 -0.63 11.99
N SER A 69 -18.81 -1.10 11.40
CA SER A 69 -18.70 -2.50 11.00
C SER A 69 -18.92 -3.35 12.25
N SER A 70 -19.85 -4.30 12.19
CA SER A 70 -20.03 -5.28 13.25
C SER A 70 -18.73 -6.06 13.43
N THR A 71 -17.94 -5.72 14.43
CA THR A 71 -16.74 -6.46 14.82
C THR A 71 -17.14 -7.91 15.07
N PRO A 72 -16.58 -8.89 14.34
CA PRO A 72 -16.75 -10.29 14.70
C PRO A 72 -16.17 -10.45 16.10
N ALA A 73 -16.98 -10.91 17.05
CA ALA A 73 -16.52 -11.19 18.40
C ALA A 73 -15.38 -12.21 18.31
N SER A 74 -14.14 -11.75 18.46
CA SER A 74 -13.00 -12.64 18.65
C SER A 74 -13.17 -13.27 20.02
N SER A 75 -13.66 -14.51 20.05
CA SER A 75 -13.69 -15.32 21.25
C SER A 75 -12.24 -15.56 21.71
N PRO A 76 -11.89 -15.30 22.98
CA PRO A 76 -10.57 -15.66 23.48
C PRO A 76 -10.54 -17.17 23.63
N ALA A 77 -10.05 -17.87 22.61
CA ALA A 77 -9.67 -19.28 22.72
C ALA A 77 -8.31 -19.34 23.42
N THR A 78 -8.28 -19.06 24.73
CA THR A 78 -7.11 -19.29 25.57
C THR A 78 -6.95 -20.81 25.71
N SER A 79 -6.21 -21.41 24.77
CA SER A 79 -5.89 -22.84 24.78
C SER A 79 -5.12 -23.15 26.06
N LEU A 80 -5.82 -23.77 27.03
CA LEU A 80 -5.28 -24.27 28.30
C LEU A 80 -3.99 -25.10 28.08
N LEU A 81 -3.88 -25.74 26.91
CA LEU A 81 -2.74 -26.54 26.47
C LEU A 81 -1.43 -25.74 26.39
N GLY A 82 -1.50 -24.46 25.96
CA GLY A 82 -0.32 -23.60 25.85
C GLY A 82 0.27 -23.22 27.21
N ILE A 83 -0.59 -23.00 28.21
CA ILE A 83 -0.17 -22.66 29.58
C ILE A 83 0.51 -23.87 30.23
N THR A 84 -0.07 -25.06 30.08
CA THR A 84 0.52 -26.29 30.63
C THR A 84 1.91 -26.56 30.04
N CYS A 85 2.12 -26.30 28.74
CA CYS A 85 3.40 -26.52 28.08
C CYS A 85 4.52 -25.61 28.63
N LEU A 86 4.23 -24.33 28.88
CA LEU A 86 5.20 -23.38 29.44
C LEU A 86 5.62 -23.75 30.88
N ILE A 87 4.68 -24.22 31.70
CA ILE A 87 4.97 -24.64 33.07
C ILE A 87 5.90 -25.87 33.08
N VAL A 88 5.62 -26.87 32.25
CA VAL A 88 6.47 -28.08 32.13
C VAL A 88 7.88 -27.72 31.68
N ALA A 89 8.03 -26.85 30.68
CA ALA A 89 9.35 -26.39 30.24
C ALA A 89 10.11 -25.69 31.37
N SER A 90 9.46 -24.78 32.10
CA SER A 90 10.12 -24.00 33.16
C SER A 90 10.58 -24.83 34.38
N LEU A 91 9.90 -25.94 34.70
CA LEU A 91 10.29 -26.83 35.80
C LEU A 91 11.44 -27.79 35.43
N SER A 92 11.62 -28.06 34.14
CA SER A 92 12.70 -28.92 33.63
C SER A 92 14.07 -28.22 33.56
N VAL A 93 14.10 -26.90 33.34
CA VAL A 93 15.34 -26.12 33.29
C VAL A 93 16.14 -26.15 34.61
N PRO A 94 15.54 -25.92 35.79
CA PRO A 94 16.30 -25.95 37.05
C PRO A 94 16.74 -27.36 37.46
N THR A 95 16.06 -28.42 36.98
CA THR A 95 16.44 -29.80 37.30
C THR A 95 17.61 -30.32 36.46
N ILE A 96 17.83 -29.77 35.26
CA ILE A 96 19.00 -30.08 34.42
C ILE A 96 20.24 -29.31 34.91
N LEU A 97 20.05 -28.08 35.42
CA LEU A 97 21.16 -27.23 35.89
C LEU A 97 21.73 -27.64 37.26
N LEU A 98 21.03 -28.49 38.01
CA LEU A 98 21.43 -28.99 39.33
C LEU A 98 21.97 -30.44 39.31
N ARG A 99 22.23 -31.00 38.12
CA ARG A 99 22.81 -32.34 37.92
C ARG A 99 24.25 -32.25 37.46
#